data_AF-A0A3D5CFP2-F1
#
_entry.id   AF-A0A3D5CFP2-F1
#
_cell.length_a   1.000
_cell.length_b   1.000
_cell.length_c   1.000
_cell.angle_alpha   90.00
_cell.angle_beta   90.00
_cell.angle_gamma   90.00
#
_symmetry.space_group_name_H-M   'P 1'
#
loop_
_entity.id
_entity.type
_entity.pdbx_description
1 polymer ?
#
loop_
_entity_poly.entity_id
_entity_poly.type
_entity_poly.pdbx_seq_one_letter_code
_entity_poly.pdbx_strand_id
1 'polypeptide(L)' 'MADEQRPEPVHNHGRIDQVDLQLEMQRSYLDYAMSVIVGRALPDVRDGLKPVHRRVIYGMYDGG' A
#
# COMPACT_ATOMS: atom_id res chain seq x y z
N MET A 1 -13.94 13.61 52.25
CA MET A 1 -13.50 12.21 52.37
C MET A 1 -14.59 11.39 51.73
N ALA A 2 -14.48 10.77 50.57
CA ALA A 2 -13.35 10.48 49.69
C ALA A 2 -13.92 10.44 48.26
N ASP A 3 -13.34 11.19 47.33
CA ASP A 3 -13.66 11.04 45.91
C ASP A 3 -12.97 9.77 45.42
N GLU A 4 -13.77 8.76 45.12
CA GLU A 4 -13.34 7.44 44.68
C GLU A 4 -12.77 7.54 43.26
N GLN A 5 -11.46 7.77 43.17
CA GLN A 5 -10.71 7.73 41.92
C GLN A 5 -10.75 6.31 41.34
N ARG A 6 -11.66 6.10 40.40
CA ARG A 6 -11.70 4.88 39.57
C ARG A 6 -10.44 4.86 38.70
N PRO A 7 -9.67 3.76 38.67
CA PRO A 7 -8.54 3.66 37.76
C PRO A 7 -9.06 3.54 36.31
N GLU A 8 -8.67 4.49 35.46
CA GLU A 8 -8.91 4.43 34.02
C GLU A 8 -8.27 3.14 33.46
N PRO A 9 -8.96 2.40 32.57
CA PRO A 9 -8.40 1.17 32.01
C PRO A 9 -7.21 1.53 31.10
N VAL A 10 -6.01 1.14 31.53
CA VAL A 10 -4.79 1.24 30.73
C VAL A 10 -4.91 0.22 29.59
N HIS A 11 -5.38 0.66 28.43
CA HIS A 11 -5.40 -0.20 27.26
C HIS A 11 -3.97 -0.41 26.76
N ASN A 12 -3.35 -1.52 27.17
CA ASN A 12 -2.15 -2.09 26.56
C ASN A 12 -2.51 -2.65 25.17
N HIS A 13 -2.78 -1.75 24.25
CA HIS A 13 -2.52 -2.00 22.85
C HIS A 13 -1.01 -2.21 22.72
N GLY A 14 -0.55 -3.22 21.97
CA GLY A 14 0.90 -3.51 21.81
C GLY A 14 1.68 -2.35 21.16
N ARG A 15 2.70 -2.63 20.35
CA ARG A 15 3.33 -1.61 19.49
C ARG A 15 2.30 -1.06 18.48
N ILE A 16 1.46 -0.14 18.91
CA ILE A 16 0.56 0.64 18.07
C ILE A 16 1.20 2.00 17.95
N ASP A 17 1.81 2.25 16.79
CA ASP A 17 2.34 3.56 16.45
C ASP A 17 1.17 4.43 16.01
N GLN A 18 0.89 5.49 16.77
CA GLN A 18 -0.06 6.50 16.31
C GLN A 18 0.57 7.27 15.15
N VAL A 19 -0.09 7.25 14.00
CA VAL A 19 0.32 7.99 12.81
C VAL A 19 -0.69 9.10 12.52
N ASP A 20 -0.20 10.23 12.03
CA ASP A 20 -1.06 11.31 11.58
C ASP A 20 -1.82 10.89 10.30
N LEU A 21 -3.14 11.07 10.32
CA LEU A 21 -4.00 10.61 9.23
C LEU A 21 -3.70 11.33 7.91
N GLN A 22 -3.40 12.63 7.94
CA GLN A 22 -3.14 13.39 6.71
C GLN A 22 -1.85 12.92 6.05
N LEU A 23 -0.79 12.74 6.86
CA LEU A 23 0.49 12.23 6.41
C LEU A 23 0.36 10.82 5.81
N GLU A 24 -0.35 9.92 6.48
CA GLU A 24 -0.51 8.53 6.03
C GLU A 24 -1.35 8.43 4.76
N MET A 25 -2.41 9.23 4.65
CA MET A 25 -3.25 9.31 3.45
C MET A 25 -2.47 9.82 2.24
N GLN A 26 -1.67 10.88 2.41
CA GLN A 26 -0.84 11.41 1.33
C GLN A 26 0.18 10.37 0.85
N ARG A 27 0.85 9.70 1.80
CA ARG A 27 1.84 8.66 1.50
C ARG A 27 1.20 7.49 0.76
N SER A 28 0.12 6.93 1.30
CA SER A 28 -0.61 5.81 0.71
C SER A 28 -1.13 6.13 -0.70
N TYR A 29 -1.62 7.35 -0.91
CA TYR A 29 -2.06 7.81 -2.22
C TYR A 29 -0.91 7.85 -3.22
N LEU A 30 0.24 8.39 -2.82
CA LEU A 30 1.40 8.54 -3.68
C LEU A 30 2.02 7.18 -4.03
N ASP A 31 2.12 6.28 -3.05
CA ASP A 31 2.61 4.91 -3.23
C ASP A 31 1.71 4.12 -4.21
N TYR A 32 0.38 4.24 -4.04
CA TYR A 32 -0.56 3.61 -4.96
C TYR A 32 -0.48 4.22 -6.36
N ALA A 33 -0.49 5.54 -6.49
CA ALA A 33 -0.43 6.23 -7.78
C ALA A 33 0.84 5.85 -8.55
N MET A 34 2.00 5.85 -7.89
CA MET A 34 3.26 5.45 -8.50
C MET A 34 3.25 3.98 -8.95
N SER A 35 2.70 3.07 -8.12
CA SER A 35 2.59 1.66 -8.49
C SER A 35 1.72 1.44 -9.73
N VAL A 36 0.65 2.22 -9.89
CA VAL A 36 -0.27 2.12 -11.03
C VAL A 36 0.37 2.67 -12.29
N ILE A 37 1.02 3.83 -12.21
CA ILE A 37 1.68 4.49 -13.34
C ILE A 37 2.74 3.58 -13.95
N VAL A 38 3.62 3.02 -13.11
CA VAL A 38 4.76 2.21 -13.58
C VAL A 38 4.33 0.77 -13.89
N GLY A 39 3.44 0.19 -13.10
CA GLY A 39 3.16 -1.25 -13.13
C GLY A 39 1.94 -1.69 -13.92
N ARG A 40 1.07 -0.77 -14.37
CA ARG A 40 -0.18 -1.14 -15.06
C ARG A 40 -0.62 -0.18 -16.16
N ALA A 41 -0.53 1.13 -15.94
CA ALA A 41 -1.24 2.11 -16.75
C ALA A 41 -0.48 2.49 -18.03
N LEU A 42 0.82 2.79 -17.93
CA LEU A 42 1.63 3.23 -19.06
C LEU A 42 2.33 2.05 -19.77
N PRO A 43 2.36 2.03 -21.11
CA PRO A 43 3.16 1.08 -21.87
C PRO A 43 4.65 1.42 -21.77
N ASP A 44 5.51 0.40 -21.86
CA ASP A 44 6.96 0.59 -21.93
C ASP A 44 7.33 1.16 -23.31
N VAL A 45 8.26 2.13 -23.33
CA VAL A 45 8.65 2.86 -24.54
C VAL A 45 9.37 1.96 -25.55
N ARG A 46 9.95 0.85 -25.09
CA ARG A 46 10.75 -0.05 -25.93
C ARG A 46 9.91 -0.96 -26.81
N ASP A 47 8.79 -1.45 -26.27
CA ASP A 47 7.94 -2.45 -26.92
C ASP A 47 6.48 -2.00 -27.09
N GLY A 48 6.07 -0.89 -26.48
CA GLY A 48 4.70 -0.39 -26.48
C GLY A 48 3.73 -1.29 -25.69
N LEU A 49 4.23 -2.28 -24.95
CA LEU A 49 3.40 -3.27 -24.27
C LEU A 49 3.16 -2.88 -22.81
N LYS A 50 1.92 -3.12 -22.35
CA LYS A 50 1.60 -3.08 -20.92
C LYS A 50 2.15 -4.33 -20.23
N PRO A 51 2.48 -4.27 -18.93
CA PRO A 51 3.06 -5.40 -18.19
C PRO A 51 2.27 -6.71 -18.28
N VAL A 52 0.94 -6.65 -18.45
CA VAL A 52 0.10 -7.85 -18.62
C VAL A 52 0.39 -8.60 -19.93
N HIS A 53 0.65 -7.88 -21.04
CA HIS A 53 0.91 -8.50 -22.34
C HIS A 53 2.26 -9.24 -22.32
N ARG A 54 3.29 -8.62 -21.72
CA ARG A 54 4.62 -9.23 -21.59
C ARG A 54 4.57 -10.55 -20.82
N ARG A 55 3.75 -10.63 -19.75
CA ARG A 55 3.57 -11.86 -18.97
C ARG A 55 2.87 -12.96 -19.75
N VAL A 56 1.84 -12.64 -20.52
CA VAL A 56 1.12 -13.62 -21.35
C VAL A 56 2.04 -14.19 -22.43
N ILE A 57 2.74 -13.33 -23.16
CA ILE A 57 3.65 -13.75 -24.24
C ILE A 57 4.79 -14.61 -23.67
N TYR A 58 5.39 -14.20 -22.54
CA TYR A 58 6.43 -14.98 -21.89
C TYR A 58 5.92 -16.35 -21.41
N GLY A 59 4.74 -16.40 -20.79
CA GLY A 59 4.15 -17.68 -20.35
C GLY A 59 3.82 -18.63 -21.48
N MET A 60 3.45 -18.11 -22.66
CA MET A 60 3.25 -18.92 -23.87
C MET A 60 4.57 -19.47 -24.43
N TYR A 61 5.68 -18.77 -24.23
CA TYR A 61 7.01 -19.21 -24.67
C TYR A 61 7.65 -20.23 -23.72
N ASP A 62 7.51 -20.03 -22.41
CA ASP A 62 8.10 -20.88 -21.36
C ASP A 62 7.32 -22.19 -21.12
N GLY A 63 6.02 -22.20 -21.43
CA GLY A 63 5.16 -23.39 -21.30
C GLY A 63 5.11 -24.30 -22.52
N GLY A 64 5.95 -24.06 -23.53
CA GLY A 64 6.03 -24.81 -24.79
C GLY A 64 7.12 -25.86 -24.81
#